data_AF-A0A9D2K5C3-F1
#
_entry.id   AF-A0A9D2K5C3-F1
#
_cell.length_a   1.000
_cell.length_b   1.000
_cell.length_c   1.000
_cell.angle_alpha   90.00
_cell.angle_beta   90.00
_cell.angle_gamma   90.00
#
_symmetry.space_group_name_H-M   'P 1'
#
loop_
_entity.id
_entity.type
_entity.pdbx_description
1 polymer ?
#
loop_
_entity_poly.entity_id
_entity_poly.type
_entity_poly.pdbx_seq_one_letter_code
_entity_poly.pdbx_strand_id
1 'polypeptide(L)'
;MIYDFFAYCFIPAASVWFAGTTDWMTSNFSILRSSGRQGALFLSWGAVLILCFSLWFRDISRRLSGPKIADLLAKTAGIILGLALLTPYLPEQFPFWSRLHFYCAFLSPVLFMTGLLLLLLRCRRENSKLARRFLTGFWAISGISLALLWDGGMVTSALEIFFASACSIFLRRLHKSVTR
;
A
#
# COMPACT_ATOMS: atom_id res chain seq x y z
N MET A 1 19.74 7.36 -1.14
CA MET A 1 19.41 8.43 -0.19
C MET A 1 17.94 8.82 -0.25
N ILE A 2 17.43 9.43 -1.33
CA ILE A 2 16.03 9.91 -1.36
C ILE A 2 14.99 8.78 -1.22
N TYR A 3 15.11 7.68 -1.97
CA TYR A 3 14.20 6.51 -1.84
C TYR A 3 14.32 5.82 -0.47
N ASP A 4 15.47 5.94 0.20
CA ASP A 4 15.68 5.36 1.53
C ASP A 4 14.94 6.17 2.59
N PHE A 5 15.04 7.50 2.52
CA PHE A 5 14.31 8.40 3.40
C PHE A 5 12.79 8.16 3.31
N PHE A 6 12.25 8.06 2.08
CA PHE A 6 10.82 7.83 1.91
C PHE A 6 10.36 6.47 2.46
N ALA A 7 11.09 5.41 2.17
CA ALA A 7 10.71 4.05 2.54
C ALA A 7 10.90 3.72 4.03
N TYR A 8 11.94 4.26 4.67
CA TYR A 8 12.27 3.90 6.05
C TYR A 8 11.86 4.95 7.07
N CYS A 9 11.67 6.20 6.66
CA CYS A 9 11.38 7.31 7.57
C CYS A 9 10.03 7.95 7.26
N PHE A 10 9.88 8.58 6.08
CA PHE A 10 8.71 9.43 5.80
C PHE A 10 7.39 8.66 5.80
N ILE A 11 7.27 7.58 5.00
CA ILE A 11 6.02 6.83 4.90
C ILE A 11 5.65 6.23 6.27
N PRO A 12 6.54 5.49 6.97
CA PRO A 12 6.20 4.94 8.28
C PRO A 12 5.86 6.01 9.33
N ALA A 13 6.66 7.08 9.44
CA ALA A 13 6.43 8.12 10.44
C ALA A 13 5.14 8.90 10.16
N ALA A 14 4.86 9.22 8.89
CA ALA A 14 3.61 9.88 8.51
C ALA A 14 2.40 8.99 8.78
N SER A 15 2.47 7.69 8.46
CA SER A 15 1.39 6.74 8.76
C SER A 15 1.11 6.65 10.26
N VAL A 16 2.14 6.56 11.11
CA VAL A 16 1.95 6.55 12.58
C VAL A 16 1.40 7.89 13.08
N TRP A 17 1.86 9.02 12.53
CA TRP A 17 1.35 10.35 12.91
C TRP A 17 -0.15 10.49 12.65
N PHE A 18 -0.63 10.06 11.48
CA PHE A 18 -2.06 10.08 11.18
C PHE A 18 -2.86 9.17 12.13
N ALA A 19 -2.28 8.03 12.53
CA ALA A 19 -2.95 7.12 13.47
C ALA A 19 -2.99 7.64 14.89
N GLY A 20 -2.01 8.44 15.31
CA GLY A 20 -2.07 9.15 16.59
C GLY A 20 -3.26 10.11 16.71
N THR A 21 -3.94 10.41 15.60
CA THR A 21 -5.11 11.30 15.57
C THR A 21 -6.46 10.57 15.52
N THR A 22 -6.47 9.24 15.41
CA THR A 22 -7.68 8.41 15.31
C THR A 22 -7.56 7.13 16.15
N ASP A 23 -8.66 6.43 16.41
CA ASP A 23 -8.58 5.13 17.09
C ASP A 23 -8.07 4.04 16.13
N TRP A 24 -7.03 3.31 16.53
CA TRP A 24 -6.25 2.51 15.60
C TRP A 24 -7.03 1.32 15.01
N MET A 25 -7.89 0.69 15.82
CA MET A 25 -8.61 -0.54 15.46
C MET A 25 -10.09 -0.33 15.13
N THR A 26 -10.68 0.80 15.55
CA THR A 26 -12.11 1.06 15.37
C THR A 26 -12.40 2.12 14.31
N SER A 27 -11.37 2.78 13.76
CA SER A 27 -11.51 3.86 12.79
C SER A 27 -10.68 3.65 11.53
N ASN A 28 -11.06 4.31 10.43
CA ASN A 28 -10.33 4.31 9.16
C ASN A 28 -9.68 5.70 8.92
N PHE A 29 -8.50 5.75 8.31
CA PHE A 29 -7.78 7.01 8.05
C PHE A 29 -8.55 8.00 7.20
N SER A 30 -9.38 7.51 6.29
CA SER A 30 -10.16 8.34 5.39
C SER A 30 -11.27 9.14 6.09
N ILE A 31 -11.52 8.93 7.39
CA ILE A 31 -12.31 9.86 8.22
C ILE A 31 -11.63 11.24 8.27
N LEU A 32 -10.29 11.29 8.28
CA LEU A 32 -9.55 12.55 8.26
C LEU A 32 -9.79 13.35 6.98
N ARG A 33 -10.28 12.72 5.90
CA ARG A 33 -10.59 13.39 4.64
C ARG A 33 -11.61 14.51 4.80
N SER A 34 -12.58 14.37 5.70
CA SER A 34 -13.61 15.40 5.96
C SER A 34 -13.11 16.52 6.89
N SER A 35 -11.93 16.38 7.49
CA SER A 35 -11.42 17.28 8.55
C SER A 35 -10.56 18.44 8.02
N GLY A 36 -11.08 19.20 7.05
CA GLY A 36 -10.47 20.45 6.55
C GLY A 36 -8.97 20.32 6.23
N ARG A 37 -8.11 20.99 7.03
CA ARG A 37 -6.64 20.96 6.89
C ARG A 37 -6.03 19.57 6.98
N GLN A 38 -6.55 18.71 7.86
CA GLN A 38 -6.06 17.33 8.00
C GLN A 38 -6.39 16.49 6.75
N GLY A 39 -7.52 16.77 6.10
CA GLY A 39 -7.89 16.12 4.84
C GLY A 39 -6.92 16.41 3.70
N ALA A 40 -6.43 17.66 3.60
CA ALA A 40 -5.41 18.02 2.61
C ALA A 40 -4.06 17.33 2.86
N LEU A 41 -3.65 17.20 4.14
CA LEU A 41 -2.45 16.47 4.51
C LEU A 41 -2.56 14.98 4.22
N PHE A 42 -3.72 14.38 4.51
CA PHE A 42 -4.02 12.99 4.19
C PHE A 42 -3.94 12.71 2.68
N LEU A 43 -4.57 13.57 1.87
CA LEU A 43 -4.48 13.46 0.40
C LEU A 43 -3.04 13.60 -0.10
N SER A 44 -2.26 14.51 0.48
CA SER A 44 -0.86 14.72 0.12
C SER A 44 0.00 13.50 0.44
N TRP A 45 -0.18 12.91 1.63
CA TRP A 45 0.48 11.67 2.01
C TRP A 45 0.09 10.52 1.08
N GLY A 46 -1.19 10.35 0.79
CA GLY A 46 -1.68 9.32 -0.13
C GLY A 46 -1.13 9.48 -1.56
N ALA A 47 -1.02 10.72 -2.06
CA ALA A 47 -0.40 11.00 -3.35
C ALA A 47 1.09 10.64 -3.37
N VAL A 48 1.83 10.97 -2.31
CA VAL A 48 3.24 10.56 -2.16
C VAL A 48 3.37 9.04 -2.12
N LEU A 49 2.48 8.35 -1.41
CA LEU A 49 2.45 6.89 -1.32
C LEU A 49 2.25 6.25 -2.70
N ILE A 50 1.23 6.68 -3.46
CA ILE A 50 0.96 6.23 -4.83
C ILE A 50 2.17 6.45 -5.73
N LEU A 51 2.77 7.63 -5.67
CA LEU A 51 3.91 7.98 -6.51
C LEU A 51 5.12 7.11 -6.19
N CYS A 52 5.48 6.99 -4.90
CA CYS A 52 6.63 6.18 -4.48
C CYS A 52 6.45 4.71 -4.89
N PHE A 53 5.28 4.13 -4.62
CA PHE A 53 5.03 2.72 -4.92
C PHE A 53 5.04 2.48 -6.43
N SER A 54 4.43 3.36 -7.21
CA SER A 54 4.42 3.26 -8.68
C SER A 54 5.83 3.35 -9.27
N LEU A 55 6.66 4.27 -8.78
CA LEU A 55 8.04 4.42 -9.24
C LEU A 55 8.88 3.19 -8.88
N TRP A 56 8.87 2.77 -7.62
CA TRP A 56 9.67 1.63 -7.17
C TRP A 56 9.23 0.33 -7.82
N PHE A 57 7.93 0.08 -7.95
CA PHE A 57 7.40 -1.09 -8.64
C PHE A 57 7.84 -1.11 -10.10
N ARG A 58 7.69 0.02 -10.82
CA ARG A 58 8.12 0.15 -12.22
C ARG A 58 9.61 -0.12 -12.39
N ASP A 59 10.44 0.42 -11.49
CA ASP A 59 11.89 0.25 -11.56
C ASP A 59 12.29 -1.21 -11.31
N ILE A 60 11.66 -1.89 -10.35
CA ILE A 60 11.85 -3.34 -10.10
C ILE A 60 11.40 -4.15 -11.32
N SER A 61 10.19 -3.88 -11.83
CA SER A 61 9.60 -4.59 -12.96
C SER A 61 10.49 -4.50 -14.20
N ARG A 62 10.97 -3.31 -14.55
CA ARG A 62 11.90 -3.11 -15.68
C ARG A 62 13.18 -3.93 -15.54
N ARG A 63 13.75 -4.00 -14.35
CA ARG A 63 15.00 -4.73 -14.12
C ARG A 63 14.83 -6.24 -14.17
N LEU A 64 13.71 -6.77 -13.68
CA LEU A 64 13.38 -8.20 -13.72
C LEU A 64 12.77 -8.64 -15.06
N SER A 65 12.65 -7.73 -16.03
CA SER A 65 11.83 -7.95 -17.23
C SER A 65 10.45 -8.53 -16.87
N GLY A 66 9.80 -7.86 -15.92
CA GLY A 66 8.52 -8.23 -15.33
C GLY A 66 7.42 -8.41 -16.39
N PRO A 67 6.45 -9.28 -16.14
CA PRO A 67 5.35 -9.48 -17.08
C PRO A 67 4.47 -8.22 -17.13
N LYS A 68 4.03 -7.81 -18.32
CA LYS A 68 3.20 -6.60 -18.54
C LYS A 68 1.94 -6.55 -17.67
N ILE A 69 1.36 -7.72 -17.37
CA ILE A 69 0.20 -7.84 -16.48
C ILE A 69 0.50 -7.37 -15.05
N ALA A 70 1.72 -7.58 -14.54
CA ALA A 70 2.11 -7.10 -13.22
C ALA A 70 2.14 -5.56 -13.16
N ASP A 71 2.67 -4.92 -14.21
CA ASP A 71 2.66 -3.46 -14.33
C ASP A 71 1.24 -2.91 -14.46
N LEU A 72 0.37 -3.59 -15.22
CA LEU A 72 -1.02 -3.21 -15.34
C LEU A 72 -1.73 -3.28 -13.99
N LEU A 73 -1.56 -4.39 -13.25
CA LEU A 73 -2.13 -4.55 -11.92
C LEU A 73 -1.68 -3.46 -10.94
N ALA A 74 -0.38 -3.14 -10.91
CA ALA A 74 0.15 -2.09 -10.04
C ALA A 74 -0.37 -0.70 -10.42
N LYS A 75 -0.48 -0.38 -11.71
CA LYS A 75 -1.07 0.89 -12.18
C LYS A 75 -2.55 0.99 -11.80
N THR A 76 -3.31 -0.07 -12.06
CA THR A 76 -4.74 -0.14 -11.71
C THR A 76 -4.93 -0.01 -10.20
N ALA A 77 -4.09 -0.66 -9.39
CA ALA A 77 -4.09 -0.51 -7.94
C ALA A 77 -3.88 0.94 -7.52
N GLY A 78 -2.93 1.66 -8.13
CA GLY A 78 -2.68 3.08 -7.86
C GLY A 78 -3.87 3.98 -8.22
N ILE A 79 -4.54 3.72 -9.35
CA ILE A 79 -5.75 4.47 -9.74
C ILE A 79 -6.88 4.22 -8.75
N ILE A 80 -7.13 2.96 -8.38
CA ILE A 80 -8.17 2.61 -7.40
C ILE A 80 -7.86 3.20 -6.03
N LEU A 81 -6.59 3.25 -5.62
CA LEU A 81 -6.19 3.93 -4.38
C LEU A 81 -6.49 5.42 -4.46
N GLY A 82 -6.18 6.06 -5.59
CA GLY A 82 -6.54 7.46 -5.83
C GLY A 82 -8.04 7.72 -5.68
N LEU A 83 -8.88 6.83 -6.24
CA LEU A 83 -10.33 6.89 -6.06
C LEU A 83 -10.74 6.73 -4.59
N ALA A 84 -10.14 5.79 -3.86
CA ALA A 84 -10.40 5.61 -2.43
C ALA A 84 -10.05 6.88 -1.64
N LEU A 85 -8.88 7.47 -1.88
CA LEU A 85 -8.41 8.69 -1.19
C LEU A 85 -9.30 9.91 -1.44
N LEU A 86 -9.80 10.05 -2.67
CA LEU A 86 -10.68 11.17 -3.06
C LEU A 86 -12.12 10.99 -2.57
N THR A 87 -12.56 9.75 -2.39
CA THR A 87 -13.91 9.43 -1.93
C THR A 87 -14.02 9.64 -0.42
N PRO A 88 -14.93 10.51 0.08
CA PRO A 88 -15.11 10.71 1.51
C PRO A 88 -15.71 9.46 2.17
N TYR A 89 -15.21 9.11 3.36
CA TYR A 89 -15.74 8.02 4.17
C TYR A 89 -16.52 8.58 5.37
N LEU A 90 -17.84 8.72 5.19
CA LEU A 90 -18.79 9.10 6.24
C LEU A 90 -20.05 8.23 6.06
N PRO A 91 -20.09 7.03 6.64
CA PRO A 91 -21.17 6.07 6.38
C PRO A 91 -22.55 6.61 6.79
N GLU A 92 -22.61 7.39 7.86
CA GLU A 92 -23.85 8.01 8.38
C GLU A 92 -24.43 9.10 7.45
N GLN A 93 -23.58 9.80 6.69
CA GLN A 93 -23.99 10.90 5.82
C GLN A 93 -24.07 10.49 4.35
N PHE A 94 -23.15 9.62 3.91
CA PHE A 94 -22.94 9.23 2.54
C PHE A 94 -22.70 7.71 2.44
N PRO A 95 -23.75 6.87 2.64
CA PRO A 95 -23.61 5.42 2.73
C PRO A 95 -23.15 4.78 1.41
N PHE A 96 -23.56 5.32 0.26
CA PHE A 96 -23.12 4.84 -1.05
C PHE A 96 -21.61 5.08 -1.27
N TRP A 97 -21.16 6.32 -1.05
CA TRP A 97 -19.75 6.70 -1.22
C TRP A 97 -18.83 5.97 -0.25
N SER A 98 -19.28 5.74 0.98
CA SER A 98 -18.52 4.99 1.98
C SER A 98 -18.37 3.51 1.60
N ARG A 99 -19.38 2.92 0.95
CA ARG A 99 -19.31 1.56 0.42
C ARG A 99 -18.35 1.46 -0.77
N LEU A 100 -18.38 2.44 -1.67
CA LEU A 100 -17.43 2.53 -2.78
C LEU A 100 -15.99 2.67 -2.26
N HIS A 101 -15.78 3.57 -1.28
CA HIS A 101 -14.49 3.73 -0.61
C HIS A 101 -14.00 2.39 -0.05
N PHE A 102 -14.83 1.67 0.69
CA PHE A 102 -14.48 0.36 1.26
C PHE A 102 -14.00 -0.63 0.17
N TYR A 103 -14.77 -0.77 -0.92
CA TYR A 103 -14.37 -1.66 -2.02
C TYR A 103 -13.07 -1.21 -2.68
N CYS A 104 -12.86 0.09 -2.91
CA CYS A 104 -11.63 0.61 -3.48
C CYS A 104 -10.42 0.41 -2.55
N ALA A 105 -10.59 0.72 -1.26
CA ALA A 105 -9.57 0.57 -0.22
C ALA A 105 -9.15 -0.89 -0.01
N PHE A 106 -10.07 -1.83 -0.20
CA PHE A 106 -9.77 -3.27 -0.19
C PHE A 106 -9.16 -3.76 -1.51
N LEU A 107 -9.73 -3.38 -2.66
CA LEU A 107 -9.34 -3.92 -3.96
C LEU A 107 -7.95 -3.43 -4.40
N SER A 108 -7.60 -2.18 -4.10
CA SER A 108 -6.29 -1.62 -4.45
C SER A 108 -5.11 -2.44 -3.90
N PRO A 109 -4.98 -2.70 -2.58
CA PRO A 109 -3.88 -3.48 -2.04
C PRO A 109 -3.88 -4.93 -2.55
N VAL A 110 -5.05 -5.54 -2.80
CA VAL A 110 -5.13 -6.89 -3.40
C VAL A 110 -4.53 -6.92 -4.81
N LEU A 111 -4.87 -5.96 -5.67
CA LEU A 111 -4.30 -5.86 -7.01
C LEU A 111 -2.80 -5.58 -6.97
N PHE A 112 -2.37 -4.68 -6.07
CA PHE A 112 -0.96 -4.36 -5.88
C PHE A 112 -0.15 -5.61 -5.46
N MET A 113 -0.63 -6.34 -4.45
CA MET A 113 0.01 -7.56 -3.97
C MET A 113 0.01 -8.66 -5.02
N THR A 114 -1.05 -8.77 -5.83
CA THR A 114 -1.08 -9.72 -6.96
C THR A 114 -0.01 -9.37 -7.99
N GLY A 115 0.12 -8.10 -8.38
CA GLY A 115 1.19 -7.64 -9.26
C GLY A 115 2.58 -7.92 -8.68
N LEU A 116 2.77 -7.68 -7.38
CA LEU A 116 4.03 -7.94 -6.67
C LEU A 116 4.37 -9.44 -6.64
N LEU A 117 3.38 -10.31 -6.41
CA LEU A 117 3.56 -11.75 -6.47
C LEU A 117 4.06 -12.19 -7.85
N LEU A 118 3.46 -11.67 -8.93
CA LEU A 118 3.91 -11.97 -10.30
C LEU A 118 5.36 -11.54 -10.54
N LEU A 119 5.78 -10.38 -10.03
CA LEU A 119 7.18 -9.95 -10.07
C LEU A 119 8.11 -10.88 -9.27
N LEU A 120 7.69 -11.33 -8.09
CA LEU A 120 8.47 -12.27 -7.28
C LEU A 120 8.58 -13.65 -7.94
N LEU A 121 7.51 -14.12 -8.59
CA LEU A 121 7.54 -15.35 -9.38
C LEU A 121 8.44 -15.22 -10.61
N ARG A 122 8.49 -14.04 -11.25
CA ARG A 122 9.49 -13.73 -12.29
C ARG A 122 10.90 -13.76 -11.71
N CYS A 123 11.14 -13.07 -10.59
CA CYS A 123 12.41 -13.06 -9.87
C CYS A 123 12.88 -14.47 -9.50
N ARG A 124 11.96 -15.38 -9.15
CA ARG A 124 12.29 -16.78 -8.82
C ARG A 124 12.94 -17.54 -9.99
N ARG A 125 12.63 -17.17 -11.24
CA ARG A 125 13.24 -17.77 -12.43
C ARG A 125 14.70 -17.32 -12.62
N GLU A 126 15.04 -16.12 -12.16
CA GLU A 126 16.38 -15.54 -12.30
C GLU A 126 17.25 -15.82 -11.06
N ASN A 127 16.70 -15.66 -9.86
CA ASN A 127 17.38 -15.90 -8.60
C ASN A 127 16.42 -16.50 -7.54
N SER A 128 16.32 -17.83 -7.54
CA SER A 128 15.45 -18.58 -6.63
C SER A 128 15.76 -18.37 -5.14
N LYS A 129 17.02 -18.13 -4.76
CA LYS A 129 17.38 -17.87 -3.35
C LYS A 129 16.88 -16.50 -2.90
N LEU A 130 17.06 -15.47 -3.73
CA LEU A 130 16.57 -14.12 -3.45
C LEU A 130 15.04 -14.10 -3.40
N ALA A 131 14.39 -14.68 -4.41
CA ALA A 131 12.94 -14.71 -4.51
C ALA A 131 12.28 -15.44 -3.34
N ARG A 132 12.84 -16.55 -2.85
CA ARG A 132 12.30 -17.25 -1.67
C ARG A 132 12.25 -16.35 -0.43
N ARG A 133 13.32 -15.58 -0.16
CA ARG A 133 13.37 -14.65 0.97
C ARG A 133 12.27 -13.59 0.87
N PHE A 134 12.09 -13.01 -0.31
CA PHE A 134 11.05 -12.00 -0.53
C PHE A 134 9.64 -12.59 -0.57
N LEU A 135 9.46 -13.84 -1.03
CA LEU A 135 8.17 -14.54 -0.94
C LEU A 135 7.78 -14.81 0.52
N THR A 136 8.72 -15.16 1.40
CA THR A 136 8.44 -15.26 2.84
C THR A 136 7.95 -13.93 3.42
N GLY A 137 8.62 -12.83 3.09
CA GLY A 137 8.19 -11.49 3.50
C GLY A 137 6.81 -11.11 2.92
N PHE A 138 6.56 -11.45 1.66
CA PHE A 138 5.26 -11.23 1.01
C PHE A 138 4.14 -11.95 1.76
N TRP A 139 4.31 -13.24 2.06
CA TRP A 139 3.31 -14.01 2.79
C TRP A 139 3.13 -13.54 4.23
N ALA A 140 4.20 -13.10 4.90
CA ALA A 140 4.11 -12.50 6.23
C ALA A 140 3.27 -11.21 6.21
N ILE A 141 3.53 -10.31 5.25
CA ILE A 141 2.75 -9.07 5.10
C ILE A 141 1.28 -9.40 4.81
N SER A 142 1.01 -10.29 3.85
CA SER A 142 -0.36 -10.70 3.51
C SER A 142 -1.08 -11.34 4.71
N GLY A 143 -0.41 -12.24 5.44
CA GLY A 143 -0.98 -12.93 6.60
C GLY A 143 -1.32 -11.97 7.75
N ILE A 144 -0.40 -11.08 8.11
CA ILE A 144 -0.66 -10.06 9.14
C ILE A 144 -1.77 -9.10 8.69
N SER A 145 -1.76 -8.68 7.42
CA SER A 145 -2.80 -7.81 6.87
C SER A 145 -4.19 -8.46 6.94
N LEU A 146 -4.29 -9.74 6.62
CA LEU A 146 -5.54 -10.51 6.74
C LEU A 146 -5.98 -10.67 8.19
N ALA A 147 -5.05 -10.91 9.12
CA ALA A 147 -5.36 -11.00 10.55
C ALA A 147 -5.92 -9.68 11.10
N LEU A 148 -5.30 -8.55 10.74
CA LEU A 148 -5.77 -7.21 11.12
C LEU A 148 -7.13 -6.88 10.49
N LEU A 149 -7.36 -7.28 9.23
CA LEU A 149 -8.65 -7.12 8.56
C LEU A 149 -9.75 -7.95 9.24
N TRP A 150 -9.42 -9.19 9.63
CA TRP A 150 -10.35 -10.07 10.33
C TRP A 150 -10.75 -9.52 11.69
N ASP A 151 -9.77 -9.05 12.47
CA ASP A 151 -10.00 -8.50 13.81
C ASP A 151 -10.82 -7.19 13.77
N GLY A 152 -10.49 -6.29 12.85
CA GLY A 152 -11.20 -5.02 12.70
C GLY A 152 -12.55 -5.12 11.98
N GLY A 153 -12.81 -6.19 11.23
CA GLY A 153 -14.01 -6.35 10.38
C GLY A 153 -14.12 -5.35 9.22
N MET A 154 -13.14 -4.45 9.07
CA MET A 154 -13.07 -3.42 8.04
C MET A 154 -11.60 -3.04 7.77
N VAL A 155 -11.37 -2.19 6.77
CA VAL A 155 -10.04 -1.61 6.55
C VAL A 155 -9.79 -0.59 7.66
N THR A 156 -9.04 -0.97 8.69
CA THR A 156 -8.75 -0.11 9.85
C THR A 156 -7.50 0.73 9.64
N SER A 157 -7.35 1.81 10.42
CA SER A 157 -6.15 2.64 10.43
C SER A 157 -4.90 1.79 10.72
N ALA A 158 -4.98 0.85 11.68
CA ALA A 158 -3.89 -0.08 11.98
C ALA A 158 -3.44 -0.91 10.77
N LEU A 159 -4.41 -1.45 10.01
CA LEU A 159 -4.14 -2.19 8.78
C LEU A 159 -3.47 -1.30 7.73
N GLU A 160 -3.98 -0.08 7.52
CA GLU A 160 -3.44 0.88 6.56
C GLU A 160 -2.00 1.28 6.89
N ILE A 161 -1.69 1.55 8.18
CA ILE A 161 -0.32 1.85 8.65
C ILE A 161 0.59 0.68 8.36
N PHE A 162 0.20 -0.51 8.83
CA PHE A 162 1.01 -1.70 8.74
C PHE A 162 1.32 -1.99 7.27
N PHE A 163 0.28 -2.02 6.43
CA PHE A 163 0.42 -2.33 5.02
C PHE A 163 1.29 -1.30 4.29
N ALA A 164 1.01 0.00 4.44
CA ALA A 164 1.79 1.05 3.79
C ALA A 164 3.27 1.03 4.23
N SER A 165 3.52 0.89 5.54
CA SER A 165 4.88 0.85 6.10
C SER A 165 5.62 -0.40 5.65
N ALA A 166 5.01 -1.58 5.80
CA ALA A 166 5.63 -2.85 5.44
C ALA A 166 5.90 -2.95 3.94
N CYS A 167 4.96 -2.56 3.09
CA CYS A 167 5.15 -2.53 1.64
C CYS A 167 6.21 -1.52 1.21
N SER A 168 6.30 -0.35 1.85
CA SER A 168 7.33 0.64 1.53
C SER A 168 8.75 0.10 1.78
N ILE A 169 8.95 -0.51 2.96
CA ILE A 169 10.20 -1.16 3.36
C ILE A 169 10.51 -2.34 2.43
N PHE A 170 9.50 -3.17 2.13
CA PHE A 170 9.62 -4.34 1.28
C PHE A 170 10.08 -3.97 -0.13
N LEU A 171 9.36 -3.05 -0.79
CA LEU A 171 9.69 -2.59 -2.14
C LEU A 171 11.08 -1.98 -2.19
N ARG A 172 11.45 -1.18 -1.19
CA ARG A 172 12.79 -0.58 -1.18
C ARG A 172 13.89 -1.63 -1.05
N ARG A 173 13.70 -2.62 -0.18
CA ARG A 173 14.66 -3.74 -0.03
C ARG A 173 14.75 -4.58 -1.30
N LEU A 174 13.62 -4.88 -1.94
CA LEU A 174 13.58 -5.62 -3.20
C LEU A 174 14.28 -4.84 -4.31
N HIS A 175 13.96 -3.55 -4.47
CA HIS A 175 14.62 -2.66 -5.41
C HIS A 175 16.13 -2.65 -5.22
N LYS A 176 16.63 -2.46 -3.99
CA LYS A 176 18.08 -2.53 -3.69
C LYS A 176 18.71 -3.87 -4.06
N SER A 177 17.96 -4.97 -3.95
CA SER A 177 18.50 -6.30 -4.15
C SER A 177 18.57 -6.69 -5.62
N VAL A 178 17.71 -6.09 -6.46
CA VAL A 178 17.66 -6.27 -7.91
C VAL A 178 18.52 -5.25 -8.66
N THR A 179 18.96 -4.17 -7.98
CA THR A 179 19.78 -3.10 -8.56
C THR A 179 21.28 -3.26 -8.30
N ARG A 180 21.66 -4.16 -7.39
CA ARG A 180 23.05 -4.55 -7.12
C ARG A 180 23.45 -5.68 -8.04
#